data_AF-A0A0C2V8R3-F1
#
_entry.id   AF-A0A0C2V8R3-F1
#
_cell.length_a   1.000
_cell.length_b   1.000
_cell.length_c   1.000
_cell.angle_alpha   90.00
_cell.angle_beta   90.00
_cell.angle_gamma   90.00
#
_symmetry.space_group_name_H-M   'P 1'
#
loop_
_entity.id
_entity.type
_entity.pdbx_description
1 polymer ?
#
loop_
_entity_poly.entity_id
_entity_poly.type
_entity_poly.pdbx_seq_one_letter_code
_entity_poly.pdbx_strand_id
1 'polypeptide(L)' 'MGTGLILLLICLLILVWQLKKNHENRSILVLSLASLMGLLGLWYLFDWVIIHTWL' A
#
# COMPACT_ATOMS: atom_id res chain seq x y z
N MET A 1 12.55 -7.41 0.97
CA MET A 1 12.09 -7.11 -0.41
C MET A 1 10.71 -7.69 -0.72
N GLY A 2 10.55 -9.02 -0.77
CA GLY A 2 9.31 -9.65 -1.23
C GLY A 2 8.07 -9.26 -0.41
N THR A 3 8.23 -9.16 0.91
CA THR A 3 7.14 -8.78 1.83
C THR A 3 6.61 -7.38 1.57
N GLY A 4 7.47 -6.37 1.34
CA GLY A 4 7.07 -5.00 1.05
C GLY A 4 6.37 -4.84 -0.30
N LEU A 5 6.87 -5.54 -1.33
CA LEU A 5 6.23 -5.58 -2.66
C LEU A 5 4.85 -6.26 -2.62
N ILE A 6 4.74 -7.39 -1.93
CA ILE A 6 3.47 -8.12 -1.76
C ILE A 6 2.46 -7.24 -1.02
N LEU A 7 2.90 -6.54 0.04
CA LEU A 7 2.05 -5.64 0.82
C LEU A 7 1.50 -4.48 -0.03
N LEU A 8 2.34 -3.90 -0.90
CA LEU A 8 1.97 -2.84 -1.83
C LEU A 8 0.97 -3.33 -2.89
N LEU A 9 1.19 -4.51 -3.46
CA LEU A 9 0.28 -5.12 -4.43
C LEU A 9 -1.10 -5.38 -3.82
N ILE A 10 -1.14 -5.89 -2.59
CA ILE A 10 -2.39 -6.12 -1.86
C ILE A 10 -3.10 -4.79 -1.57
N CYS A 11 -2.38 -3.75 -1.14
CA CYS A 11 -2.95 -2.42 -0.91
C CYS A 11 -3.54 -1.81 -2.19
N LEU A 12 -2.84 -1.94 -3.32
CA LEU A 12 -3.33 -1.47 -4.62
C LEU A 12 -4.62 -2.18 -5.03
N LEU A 13 -4.69 -3.50 -4.85
CA LEU A 13 -5.90 -4.28 -5.13
C LEU A 13 -7.08 -3.82 -4.26
N ILE A 14 -6.86 -3.61 -2.96
CA ILE A 14 -7.90 -3.14 -2.02
C ILE A 14 -8.36 -1.73 -2.38
N LEU A 15 -7.43 -0.83 -2.74
CA LEU A 15 -7.74 0.53 -3.18
C LEU A 15 -8.57 0.53 -4.46
N VAL A 16 -8.16 -0.22 -5.48
CA VAL A 16 -8.90 -0.33 -6.74
C VAL A 16 -10.30 -0.91 -6.51
N TRP A 17 -10.41 -1.93 -5.66
CA TRP A 17 -11.70 -2.52 -5.31
C TRP A 17 -12.62 -1.55 -4.57
N GLN A 18 -12.08 -0.76 -3.62
CA GLN A 18 -12.86 0.27 -2.93
C GLN A 18 -13.25 1.42 -3.86
N LEU A 19 -12.38 1.83 -4.78
CA LEU A 19 -12.69 2.87 -5.75
C LEU A 19 -13.80 2.46 -6.73
N LYS A 20 -13.90 1.17 -7.08
CA LYS A 20 -15.00 0.62 -7.87
C LYS A 20 -16.35 0.63 -7.16
N LYS A 21 -16.40 0.78 -5.82
CA LYS A 21 -17.68 0.87 -5.10
C LYS A 21 -18.30 2.26 -5.21
N ASN A 22 -19.63 2.29 -5.23
CA ASN A 22 -20.42 3.51 -5.13
C ASN A 22 -20.08 4.27 -3.85
N HIS A 23 -20.13 5.60 -3.91
CA HIS A 23 -19.62 6.48 -2.86
C HIS A 23 -20.22 6.20 -1.47
N GLU A 24 -21.49 5.79 -1.44
CA GLU A 24 -22.27 5.45 -0.24
C GLU A 24 -21.81 4.15 0.44
N ASN A 25 -21.22 3.22 -0.33
CA ASN A 25 -20.73 1.94 0.15
C ASN A 25 -19.20 1.92 0.34
N ARG A 26 -18.52 3.06 0.14
CA ARG A 26 -17.07 3.18 0.37
C ARG A 26 -16.82 3.22 1.86
N SER A 27 -16.07 2.24 2.36
CA SER A 27 -15.64 2.24 3.75
C SER A 27 -14.39 3.10 3.88
N ILE A 28 -14.55 4.29 4.49
CA ILE A 28 -13.45 5.23 4.76
C ILE A 28 -12.37 4.55 5.60
N LEU A 29 -12.76 3.71 6.56
CA LEU A 29 -11.84 2.91 7.39
C LEU A 29 -10.97 1.97 6.56
N VAL A 30 -11.54 1.29 5.57
CA VAL A 30 -10.77 0.38 4.71
C VAL A 30 -9.83 1.18 3.80
N LEU A 31 -10.28 2.35 3.31
CA LEU A 31 -9.46 3.22 2.47
C LEU A 31 -8.26 3.80 3.24
N SER A 32 -8.48 4.24 4.48
CA SER A 32 -7.42 4.80 5.33
C SER A 32 -6.42 3.73 5.75
N LEU A 33 -6.88 2.53 6.14
CA LEU A 33 -6.01 1.38 6.43
C LEU A 33 -5.18 0.96 5.22
N ALA A 34 -5.81 0.84 4.04
CA ALA A 34 -5.09 0.50 2.80
C ALA A 34 -4.02 1.54 2.44
N SER A 35 -4.30 2.83 2.70
CA SER A 35 -3.33 3.90 2.46
C SER A 35 -2.16 3.85 3.45
N LEU A 36 -2.44 3.61 4.73
CA LEU A 36 -1.43 3.47 5.79
C LEU A 36 -0.51 2.27 5.55
N MET A 37 -1.09 1.11 5.21
CA MET A 37 -0.32 -0.08 4.85
C MET A 37 0.47 0.10 3.55
N GLY A 38 -0.08 0.83 2.56
CA GLY A 38 0.63 1.18 1.33
C GLY A 38 1.87 2.02 1.61
N LEU A 39 1.76 3.03 2.47
CA LEU A 39 2.88 3.87 2.90
C LEU A 39 3.97 3.07 3.62
N LEU A 40 3.58 2.14 4.51
CA LEU A 40 4.53 1.24 5.18
C LEU A 40 5.26 0.33 4.18
N GLY A 41 4.55 -0.23 3.20
CA GLY A 41 5.16 -1.05 2.14
C GLY A 41 6.13 -0.24 1.27
N LEU A 42 5.79 1.01 0.96
CA LEU A 42 6.64 1.93 0.21
C LEU A 42 7.91 2.30 0.99
N TRP A 43 7.77 2.56 2.30
CA TRP A 43 8.91 2.83 3.17
C TRP A 43 9.89 1.65 3.21
N TYR A 44 9.39 0.42 3.40
CA TYR A 44 10.23 -0.78 3.35
C TYR A 44 10.97 -0.96 2.02
N LEU A 45 10.38 -0.53 0.90
CA LEU A 45 11.09 -0.54 -0.38
C LEU A 45 12.16 0.53 -0.45
N PHE A 46 11.85 1.76 -0.02
CA PHE A 46 12.81 2.85 -0.03
C PHE A 46 14.00 2.61 0.90
N ASP A 47 13.78 2.10 2.12
CA ASP A 47 14.86 1.73 3.04
C ASP A 47 15.79 0.71 2.39
N TRP A 48 15.22 -0.30 1.71
CA TRP A 48 16.03 -1.29 1.01
C TRP A 48 16.81 -0.68 -0.17
N VAL A 49 16.17 0.17 -0.99
CA VAL A 49 16.82 0.85 -2.11
C VAL A 49 17.97 1.70 -1.59
N ILE A 50 17.76 2.48 -0.54
CA ILE A 50 18.77 3.35 0.07
C ILE A 50 19.96 2.51 0.54
N ILE A 51 19.71 1.39 1.26
CA ILE A 51 20.78 0.49 1.71
C ILE A 51 21.61 -0.06 0.55
N HIS A 52 21.02 -0.34 -0.62
CA HIS A 52 21.75 -0.90 -1.77
C HIS A 52 22.36 0.15 -2.71
N THR A 53 21.92 1.41 -2.64
CA THR A 53 22.43 2.48 -3.51
C THR A 53 23.42 3.40 -2.82
N TRP A 54 23.34 3.54 -1.49
CA TRP A 54 24.15 4.50 -0.73
C TRP A 54 25.12 3.83 0.28
N LEU A 55 24.99 2.53 0.51
CA LEU A 55 25.83 1.75 1.43
C LEU A 55 26.55 0.64 0.64
#